data_AF-A0A2E8YUX0-F1
#
_entry.id   AF-A0A2E8YUX0-F1
#
_cell.length_a   1.000
_cell.length_b   1.000
_cell.length_c   1.000
_cell.angle_alpha   90.00
_cell.angle_beta   90.00
_cell.angle_gamma   90.00
#
_symmetry.space_group_name_H-M   'P 1'
#
loop_
_entity.id
_entity.type
_entity.pdbx_description
1 polymer ?
#
loop_
_entity_poly.entity_id
_entity_poly.type
_entity_poly.pdbx_seq_one_letter_code
_entity_poly.pdbx_strand_id
1 'polypeptide(L)'
;MAKDKDASGKDPKVWTVFALVSSLAGAAVAKKALTTGWKAATGKEPPANPADPDVAMREAVAWAVASGTLVGLSRMVAQRRAASYFARSTGHLPPSLQKD
;
A
#
# COMPACT_ATOMS: atom_id res chain seq x y z
N MET A 1 -9.16 -19.16 -26.74
CA MET A 1 -9.04 -20.07 -25.58
C MET A 1 -7.62 -19.93 -25.01
N ALA A 2 -7.44 -19.13 -23.96
CA ALA A 2 -6.28 -19.24 -23.09
C ALA A 2 -6.86 -19.33 -21.69
N LYS A 3 -6.72 -20.52 -21.12
CA LYS A 3 -7.39 -20.99 -19.92
C LYS A 3 -6.40 -20.73 -18.80
N ASP A 4 -6.66 -19.73 -17.98
CA ASP A 4 -5.96 -19.50 -16.71
C ASP A 4 -6.17 -20.72 -15.83
N LYS A 5 -5.22 -21.64 -15.93
CA LYS A 5 -5.08 -22.79 -15.09
C LYS A 5 -3.64 -22.76 -14.60
N ASP A 6 -3.51 -22.58 -13.30
CA ASP A 6 -2.64 -23.37 -12.40
C ASP A 6 -2.17 -22.51 -11.23
N ALA A 7 -3.07 -22.28 -10.27
CA ALA A 7 -2.69 -21.83 -8.92
C ALA A 7 -3.60 -22.41 -7.82
N SER A 8 -4.12 -23.63 -8.01
CA SER A 8 -4.83 -24.32 -6.92
C SER A 8 -4.73 -25.84 -7.06
N GLY A 9 -3.63 -26.37 -6.55
CA GLY A 9 -3.47 -27.79 -6.22
C GLY A 9 -2.82 -27.91 -4.85
N LYS A 10 -3.64 -28.06 -3.79
CA LYS A 10 -3.33 -28.04 -2.32
C LYS A 10 -2.90 -26.65 -1.80
N ASP A 11 -3.62 -25.84 -1.05
CA ASP A 11 -4.94 -25.83 -0.41
C ASP A 11 -5.39 -24.36 -0.40
N PRO A 12 -6.48 -23.96 -1.07
CA PRO A 12 -6.91 -22.55 -1.14
C PRO A 12 -7.11 -21.90 0.25
N LYS A 13 -7.33 -22.72 1.29
CA LYS A 13 -7.43 -22.27 2.70
C LYS A 13 -6.08 -21.84 3.28
N VAL A 14 -4.99 -22.57 3.02
CA VAL A 14 -3.65 -22.22 3.53
C VAL A 14 -3.18 -20.92 2.91
N TRP A 15 -3.39 -20.76 1.59
CA TRP A 15 -3.11 -19.51 0.90
C TRP A 15 -3.95 -18.33 1.44
N THR A 16 -5.25 -18.54 1.68
CA THR A 16 -6.13 -17.49 2.23
C THR A 16 -5.70 -17.08 3.64
N VAL A 17 -5.39 -18.05 4.51
CA VAL A 17 -4.90 -17.78 5.86
C VAL A 17 -3.58 -17.03 5.81
N PHE A 18 -2.64 -17.46 4.95
CA PHE A 18 -1.37 -16.78 4.77
C PHE A 18 -1.54 -15.34 4.26
N ALA A 19 -2.42 -15.12 3.27
CA ALA A 19 -2.72 -13.79 2.74
C ALA A 19 -3.34 -12.89 3.83
N LEU A 20 -4.26 -13.43 4.62
CA LEU A 20 -4.87 -12.72 5.74
C LEU A 20 -3.82 -12.31 6.78
N VAL A 21 -3.00 -13.26 7.25
CA VAL A 21 -1.94 -13.01 8.23
C VAL A 21 -0.93 -11.99 7.69
N SER A 22 -0.54 -12.13 6.43
CA SER A 22 0.38 -11.19 5.78
C SER A 22 -0.21 -9.78 5.69
N SER A 23 -1.50 -9.66 5.37
CA SER A 23 -2.18 -8.36 5.31
C SER A 23 -2.26 -7.69 6.68
N LEU A 24 -2.56 -8.45 7.74
CA LEU A 24 -2.61 -7.95 9.11
C LEU A 24 -1.22 -7.54 9.61
N ALA A 25 -0.20 -8.37 9.34
CA ALA A 25 1.18 -8.06 9.67
C ALA A 25 1.66 -6.79 8.94
N GLY A 26 1.37 -6.69 7.64
CA GLY A 26 1.67 -5.51 6.84
C GLY A 26 0.99 -4.26 7.37
N ALA A 27 -0.30 -4.35 7.72
CA ALA A 27 -1.05 -3.25 8.32
C ALA A 27 -0.48 -2.81 9.66
N ALA A 28 -0.07 -3.75 10.53
CA ALA A 28 0.54 -3.46 11.82
C ALA A 28 1.88 -2.73 11.67
N VAL A 29 2.73 -3.20 10.75
CA VAL A 29 4.02 -2.56 10.45
C VAL A 29 3.81 -1.17 9.86
N ALA A 30 2.88 -1.02 8.91
CA ALA A 30 2.55 0.27 8.31
C ALA A 30 2.05 1.28 9.35
N LYS A 31 1.13 0.85 10.24
CA LYS A 31 0.64 1.68 11.34
C LYS A 31 1.78 2.14 12.24
N LYS A 32 2.67 1.24 12.64
CA LYS A 32 3.81 1.57 13.50
C LYS A 32 4.77 2.56 12.83
N ALA A 33 5.10 2.34 11.56
CA ALA A 33 5.95 3.24 10.79
C ALA A 33 5.35 4.65 10.67
N LEU A 34 4.06 4.75 10.37
CA LEU A 34 3.34 6.03 10.33
C LEU A 34 3.33 6.73 11.69
N THR A 35 3.02 6.00 12.77
CA THR A 35 2.99 6.56 14.13
C THR A 35 4.36 7.08 14.54
N THR A 36 5.41 6.30 14.33
CA THR A 36 6.79 6.70 14.67
C THR A 36 7.27 7.86 13.81
N GLY A 37 6.99 7.83 12.50
CA GLY A 37 7.36 8.91 11.59
C GLY A 37 6.70 10.23 11.95
N TRP A 38 5.42 10.21 12.31
CA TRP A 38 4.73 11.41 12.79
C TRP A 38 5.28 11.93 14.10
N LYS A 39 5.45 11.05 15.09
CA LYS A 39 6.00 11.43 16.40
C LYS A 39 7.42 11.99 16.28
N ALA A 40 8.23 11.45 15.37
CA ALA A 40 9.56 11.99 15.09
C ALA A 40 9.51 13.39 14.44
N ALA A 41 8.54 13.65 13.56
CA ALA A 41 8.42 14.93 12.86
C ALA A 41 7.73 16.02 13.69
N THR A 42 6.71 15.68 14.49
CA THR A 42 5.86 16.65 15.20
C THR A 42 6.05 16.62 16.72
N GLY A 43 6.71 15.59 17.26
CA GLY A 43 6.84 15.36 18.70
C GLY A 43 5.55 14.85 19.37
N LYS A 44 4.45 14.69 18.61
CA LYS A 44 3.12 14.36 19.14
C LYS A 44 2.62 13.04 18.57
N GLU A 45 1.64 12.44 19.24
CA GLU A 45 0.96 11.28 18.67
C GLU A 45 0.13 11.71 17.45
N PRO A 46 0.07 10.89 16.39
CA PRO A 46 -0.77 11.19 15.24
C PRO A 46 -2.23 11.28 15.66
N PRO A 47 -3.02 12.21 15.09
CA PRO A 47 -4.45 12.26 15.36
C PRO A 47 -5.08 10.93 14.91
N ALA A 48 -5.37 10.08 15.90
CA ALA A 48 -5.87 8.72 15.67
C ALA A 48 -7.25 8.73 14.99
N ASN A 49 -7.99 9.82 15.19
CA ASN A 49 -9.24 10.11 14.52
C ASN A 49 -9.24 11.58 14.05
N PRO A 50 -8.92 11.87 12.78
CA PRO A 50 -8.96 13.23 12.25
C PRO A 50 -10.36 13.83 12.18
N ALA A 51 -11.41 13.03 12.34
CA ALA A 51 -12.80 13.47 12.42
C ALA A 51 -13.26 13.73 13.87
N ASP A 52 -12.36 13.58 14.84
CA ASP A 52 -12.62 13.92 16.23
C ASP A 52 -12.72 15.46 16.38
N PRO A 53 -13.81 16.00 16.93
CA PRO A 53 -13.98 17.44 17.11
C PRO A 53 -12.93 18.08 18.04
N ASP A 54 -12.25 17.28 18.87
CA ASP A 54 -11.17 17.76 19.75
C ASP A 54 -9.82 17.91 19.04
N VAL A 55 -9.71 17.41 17.80
CA VAL A 55 -8.51 17.62 16.95
C VAL A 55 -8.62 18.97 16.26
N ALA A 56 -7.61 19.82 16.44
CA ALA A 56 -7.55 21.10 15.74
C ALA A 56 -7.65 20.89 14.23
N MET A 57 -8.59 21.58 13.55
CA MET A 57 -8.84 21.42 12.11
C MET A 57 -7.55 21.55 11.26
N ARG A 58 -6.63 22.44 11.65
CA ARG A 58 -5.31 22.59 10.99
C ARG A 58 -4.45 21.33 11.10
N GLU A 59 -4.46 20.67 12.24
CA GLU A 59 -3.70 19.45 12.50
C GLU A 59 -4.30 18.26 11.75
N ALA A 60 -5.63 18.15 11.69
CA ALA A 60 -6.33 17.16 10.87
C ALA A 60 -6.01 17.32 9.38
N VAL A 61 -6.06 18.55 8.85
CA VAL A 61 -5.71 18.84 7.45
C VAL A 61 -4.24 18.54 7.16
N ALA A 62 -3.32 18.93 8.05
CA ALA A 62 -1.89 18.64 7.89
C ALA A 62 -1.62 17.13 7.84
N TRP A 63 -2.27 16.36 8.74
CA TRP A 63 -2.18 14.90 8.74
C TRP A 63 -2.73 14.28 7.46
N ALA A 64 -3.90 14.73 7.00
CA ALA A 64 -4.54 14.21 5.79
C ALA A 64 -3.69 14.48 4.54
N VAL A 65 -3.16 15.69 4.37
CA VAL A 65 -2.29 16.04 3.24
C VAL A 65 -0.99 15.25 3.27
N ALA A 66 -0.33 15.15 4.43
CA ALA A 66 0.91 14.42 4.58
C ALA A 66 0.73 12.93 4.27
N SER A 67 -0.27 12.31 4.89
CA SER A 67 -0.56 10.88 4.72
C SER A 67 -1.06 10.56 3.31
N GLY A 68 -1.95 11.37 2.75
CA GLY A 68 -2.45 11.22 1.38
C GLY A 68 -1.35 11.31 0.33
N THR A 69 -0.45 12.29 0.48
CA THR A 69 0.70 12.46 -0.43
C THR A 69 1.65 11.27 -0.34
N LEU A 70 1.97 10.83 0.87
CA LEU A 70 2.88 9.70 1.09
C LEU A 70 2.32 8.39 0.47
N VAL A 71 1.04 8.10 0.70
CA VAL A 71 0.37 6.91 0.15
C VAL A 71 0.31 6.99 -1.37
N GLY A 72 -0.05 8.16 -1.94
CA GLY A 72 -0.10 8.37 -3.38
C GLY A 72 1.27 8.15 -4.05
N LEU A 73 2.33 8.72 -3.49
CA LEU A 73 3.69 8.54 -3.99
C LEU A 73 4.16 7.08 -3.86
N SER A 74 3.87 6.43 -2.73
CA SER A 74 4.22 5.02 -2.52
C SER A 74 3.59 4.13 -3.58
N ARG A 75 2.29 4.33 -3.87
CA ARG A 75 1.56 3.60 -4.91
C ARG A 75 2.15 3.89 -6.30
N MET A 76 2.45 5.15 -6.62
CA MET A 76 3.07 5.52 -7.90
C MET A 76 4.42 4.82 -8.10
N VAL A 77 5.29 4.86 -7.09
CA VAL A 77 6.62 4.22 -7.14
C VAL A 77 6.48 2.71 -7.25
N ALA A 78 5.61 2.09 -6.46
CA ALA A 78 5.35 0.65 -6.51
C ALA A 78 4.88 0.23 -7.92
N GLN A 79 3.91 0.93 -8.50
CA GLN A 79 3.42 0.66 -9.85
C GLN A 79 4.51 0.84 -10.91
N ARG A 80 5.32 1.91 -10.81
CA ARG A 80 6.46 2.12 -11.73
C ARG A 80 7.49 1.00 -11.63
N ARG A 81 7.81 0.55 -10.41
CA ARG A 81 8.78 -0.53 -10.18
C ARG A 81 8.23 -1.87 -10.65
N ALA A 82 6.97 -2.18 -10.39
CA ALA A 82 6.32 -3.38 -10.90
C ALA A 82 6.32 -3.40 -12.44
N ALA A 83 5.95 -2.29 -13.09
CA ALA A 83 6.00 -2.17 -14.55
C ALA A 83 7.43 -2.33 -15.11
N SER A 84 8.42 -1.70 -14.46
CA SER A 84 9.83 -1.81 -14.86
C SER A 84 10.40 -3.20 -14.65
N TYR A 85 10.03 -3.86 -13.55
CA TYR A 85 10.46 -5.22 -13.23
C TYR A 85 9.85 -6.21 -14.21
N PHE A 86 8.55 -6.09 -14.49
CA PHE A 86 7.87 -6.90 -15.50
C PHE A 86 8.51 -6.72 -16.88
N ALA A 87 8.70 -5.48 -17.34
CA ALA A 87 9.36 -5.21 -18.62
C ALA A 87 10.79 -5.80 -18.70
N ARG A 88 11.53 -5.80 -17.58
CA ARG A 88 12.87 -6.40 -17.49
C ARG A 88 12.85 -7.92 -17.40
N SER A 89 11.83 -8.53 -16.81
CA SER A 89 11.76 -9.97 -16.60
C SER A 89 11.10 -10.70 -17.76
N THR A 90 10.20 -10.07 -18.53
CA THR A 90 9.47 -10.71 -19.64
C THR A 90 9.98 -10.35 -21.03
N GLY A 91 10.87 -9.35 -21.18
CA GLY A 91 11.43 -8.93 -22.48
C GLY A 91 10.42 -8.31 -23.47
N HIS A 92 9.12 -8.35 -23.15
CA HIS A 92 8.00 -7.82 -23.94
C HIS A 92 7.06 -7.05 -23.01
N LEU A 93 6.62 -5.86 -23.45
CA LEU A 93 5.67 -5.03 -22.69
C LEU A 93 4.31 -5.75 -22.58
N PRO A 94 3.65 -5.75 -21.40
CA PRO A 94 2.34 -6.34 -21.23
C PRO A 94 1.31 -5.66 -22.17
N PRO A 95 0.34 -6.42 -22.74
CA PRO A 95 -0.51 -5.95 -23.83
C PRO A 95 -1.30 -4.66 -23.54
N SER A 96 -1.51 -4.33 -22.27
CA SER A 96 -2.27 -3.14 -21.82
C SER A 96 -1.48 -1.83 -21.78
N LEU A 97 -0.19 -1.83 -22.15
CA LEU A 97 0.67 -0.64 -22.22
C LEU A 97 1.24 -0.37 -23.63
N GLN A 98 0.81 -1.12 -24.65
CA GLN A 98 1.10 -0.76 -26.03
C GLN A 98 0.30 0.51 -26.36
N LYS A 99 1.04 1.59 -26.56
CA LYS A 99 0.51 2.88 -27.00
C LYS A 99 0.20 2.74 -28.49
N ASP A 100 -0.99 3.17 -28.91
CA ASP A 100 -1.24 3.49 -30.32
C ASP A 100 -0.23 4.53 -30.82
#